data_AF-A0AAV5SHK6-F1
#
_entry.id   AF-A0AAV5SHK6-F1
#
_cell.length_a   1.000
_cell.length_b   1.000
_cell.length_c   1.000
_cell.angle_alpha   90.00
_cell.angle_beta   90.00
_cell.angle_gamma   90.00
#
_symmetry.space_group_name_H-M   'P 1'
#
loop_
_entity.id
_entity.type
_entity.pdbx_description
1 polymer ?
#
loop_
_entity_poly.entity_id
_entity_poly.type
_entity_poly.pdbx_seq_one_letter_code
_entity_poly.pdbx_strand_id
1 'polypeptide(L)'
;MVKANPELAPVYQMFFNHLYFVHHKYPRREDRPRALELVQSFIMHIQGKHSWKKNDEFKVVTRCEHGKLKAKKRGESRVTLEAGSEALESIHEMLFAPRFSKAFLSTASLIDTSINECFHSLSLMYAPKRFACSPFYYKLKMLISIMHYNCLMLDDLLGERDEIGNTVLS
;
A
#
# COMPACT_ATOMS: atom_id res chain seq x y z
N MET A 1 -10.99 10.62 -11.75
CA MET A 1 -9.73 11.26 -11.31
C MET A 1 -10.01 12.12 -10.09
N VAL A 2 -9.46 11.75 -8.94
CA VAL A 2 -9.43 12.61 -7.75
C VAL A 2 -8.67 13.87 -8.15
N LYS A 3 -9.38 14.99 -8.35
CA LYS A 3 -8.75 16.29 -8.56
C LYS A 3 -7.75 16.49 -7.43
N ALA A 4 -6.52 16.89 -7.77
CA ALA A 4 -5.43 17.11 -6.83
C ALA A 4 -5.83 18.14 -5.77
N ASN A 5 -6.47 17.68 -4.70
CA ASN A 5 -6.77 18.50 -3.53
C ASN A 5 -5.44 18.65 -2.78
N PRO A 6 -4.84 19.85 -2.74
CA PRO A 6 -3.53 20.07 -2.14
C PRO A 6 -3.50 19.72 -0.64
N GLU A 7 -4.66 19.70 0.04
CA GLU A 7 -4.78 19.31 1.44
C GLU A 7 -4.74 17.78 1.63
N LEU A 8 -5.27 17.01 0.66
CA LEU A 8 -5.29 15.55 0.72
C LEU A 8 -4.01 14.91 0.17
N ALA A 9 -3.31 15.58 -0.75
CA ALA A 9 -2.05 15.10 -1.32
C ALA A 9 -1.02 14.60 -0.27
N PRO A 10 -0.68 15.37 0.78
CA PRO A 10 0.24 14.89 1.83
C PRO A 10 -0.38 13.80 2.73
N VAL A 11 -1.71 13.78 2.84
CA VAL A 11 -2.46 12.78 3.61
C VAL A 11 -2.42 11.41 2.94
N TYR A 12 -2.50 11.35 1.60
CA TYR A 12 -2.41 10.10 0.85
C TYR A 12 -1.11 9.34 1.15
N GLN A 13 0.03 10.04 1.13
CA GLN A 13 1.31 9.40 1.44
C GLN A 13 1.35 8.84 2.86
N MET A 14 0.80 9.57 3.84
CA MET A 14 0.70 9.11 5.22
C MET A 14 -0.21 7.88 5.34
N PHE A 15 -1.34 7.89 4.63
CA PHE A 15 -2.28 6.77 4.61
C PHE A 15 -1.66 5.51 4.02
N PHE A 16 -0.98 5.60 2.87
CA PHE A 16 -0.29 4.45 2.27
C PHE A 16 0.81 3.92 3.20
N ASN A 17 1.64 4.80 3.77
CA ASN A 17 2.66 4.38 4.74
C ASN A 17 2.04 3.64 5.94
N HIS A 18 0.89 4.10 6.43
CA HIS A 18 0.13 3.44 7.49
C HIS A 18 -0.38 2.07 7.04
N LEU A 19 -0.97 1.98 5.84
CA LEU A 19 -1.46 0.73 5.26
C LEU A 19 -0.32 -0.30 5.12
N TYR A 20 0.84 0.11 4.61
CA TYR A 20 2.05 -0.71 4.51
C TYR A 20 2.50 -1.22 5.88
N PHE A 21 2.55 -0.34 6.88
CA PHE A 21 2.91 -0.72 8.25
C PHE A 21 1.96 -1.78 8.81
N VAL A 22 0.65 -1.60 8.62
CA VAL A 22 -0.36 -2.55 9.12
C VAL A 22 -0.21 -3.92 8.46
N HIS A 23 -0.07 -3.96 7.13
CA HIS A 23 0.12 -5.21 6.39
C HIS A 23 1.41 -5.93 6.81
N HIS A 24 2.52 -5.21 6.94
CA HIS A 24 3.78 -5.78 7.40
C HIS A 24 3.67 -6.32 8.84
N LYS A 25 2.94 -5.63 9.72
CA LYS A 25 2.81 -6.01 11.12
C LYS A 25 1.86 -7.19 11.35
N TYR A 26 0.81 -7.29 10.53
CA TYR A 26 -0.22 -8.33 10.63
C TYR A 26 -0.28 -9.17 9.35
N PRO A 27 0.73 -10.03 9.11
CA PRO A 27 0.84 -10.81 7.89
C PRO A 27 -0.07 -12.05 7.88
N ARG A 28 -0.81 -12.35 8.96
CA ARG A 28 -1.69 -13.52 9.02
C ARG A 28 -3.14 -13.15 8.74
N ARG A 29 -3.87 -14.07 8.12
CA ARG A 29 -5.29 -13.88 7.80
C ARG A 29 -6.18 -13.75 9.04
N GLU A 30 -5.83 -14.45 10.11
CA GLU A 30 -6.53 -14.40 11.41
C GLU A 30 -6.49 -13.01 12.05
N ASP A 31 -5.45 -12.21 11.78
CA ASP A 31 -5.28 -10.87 12.33
C ASP A 31 -6.02 -9.78 11.53
N ARG A 32 -6.62 -10.10 10.37
CA ARG A 32 -7.23 -9.11 9.47
C ARG A 32 -8.30 -8.23 10.13
N PRO A 33 -9.18 -8.72 11.03
CA PRO A 33 -10.12 -7.85 11.75
C PRO A 33 -9.42 -6.79 12.60
N ARG A 34 -8.36 -7.17 13.34
CA ARG A 34 -7.56 -6.23 14.12
C ARG A 34 -6.77 -5.26 13.22
N ALA A 35 -6.23 -5.77 12.11
CA ALA A 35 -5.54 -4.97 11.12
C ALA A 35 -6.47 -3.93 10.49
N LEU A 36 -7.72 -4.28 10.17
CA LEU A 36 -8.73 -3.36 9.66
C LEU A 36 -8.98 -2.22 10.66
N GLU A 37 -9.21 -2.56 11.93
CA GLU A 37 -9.44 -1.56 12.98
C GLU A 37 -8.21 -0.65 13.17
N LEU A 38 -6.99 -1.19 13.00
CA LEU A 38 -5.77 -0.40 13.02
C LEU A 38 -5.65 0.52 11.79
N VAL A 39 -6.07 0.09 10.60
CA VAL A 39 -6.17 0.97 9.41
C VAL A 39 -7.18 2.08 9.65
N GLN A 40 -8.37 1.74 10.16
CA GLN A 40 -9.42 2.71 10.50
C GLN A 40 -8.96 3.73 11.55
N SER A 41 -8.06 3.32 12.46
CA SER A 41 -7.46 4.24 13.44
C SER A 41 -6.60 5.36 12.82
N PHE A 42 -6.34 5.30 11.50
CA PHE A 42 -5.73 6.41 10.77
C PHE A 42 -6.50 7.72 10.98
N ILE A 43 -7.82 7.66 11.15
CA ILE A 43 -8.64 8.84 11.44
C ILE A 43 -8.24 9.56 12.72
N MET A 44 -7.78 8.81 13.74
CA MET A 44 -7.28 9.38 14.98
C MET A 44 -5.84 9.86 14.80
N HIS A 45 -5.03 9.08 14.09
CA HIS A 45 -3.63 9.40 13.81
C HIS A 45 -3.47 10.74 13.07
N ILE A 46 -4.30 10.99 12.05
CA ILE A 46 -4.25 12.23 11.27
C ILE A 46 -4.72 13.46 12.05
N GLN A 47 -5.48 13.28 13.13
CA GLN A 47 -5.81 14.35 14.08
C GLN A 47 -4.70 14.59 15.11
N GLY A 48 -3.57 13.89 15.01
CA GLY A 48 -2.50 13.90 16.02
C GLY A 48 -2.85 13.14 17.31
N LYS A 49 -3.95 12.40 17.34
CA LYS A 49 -4.38 11.60 18.50
C LYS A 49 -3.76 10.21 18.41
N HIS A 50 -2.86 9.91 19.33
CA HIS A 50 -2.14 8.63 19.37
C HIS A 50 -2.71 7.62 20.38
N SER A 51 -3.72 8.01 21.17
CA SER A 51 -4.45 7.15 22.10
C SER A 51 -5.92 7.58 22.22
N TRP A 52 -6.80 6.62 22.43
CA TRP A 52 -8.25 6.82 22.54
C TRP A 52 -8.92 5.72 23.37
N LYS A 53 -10.16 5.96 23.80
CA LYS A 53 -10.96 4.98 24.55
C LYS A 53 -11.68 4.03 23.60
N LYS A 54 -12.04 2.85 24.10
CA LYS A 54 -12.88 1.92 23.34
C LYS A 54 -14.26 2.50 23.11
N ASN A 55 -14.81 2.30 21.92
CA ASN A 55 -16.16 2.69 21.51
C ASN A 55 -16.68 1.70 20.45
N ASP A 56 -17.79 2.04 19.79
CA ASP A 56 -18.41 1.18 18.78
C ASP A 56 -17.52 0.99 17.53
N GLU A 57 -16.68 1.97 17.20
CA GLU A 57 -15.74 1.94 16.08
C GLU A 57 -14.43 1.23 16.44
N PHE A 58 -13.94 1.43 17.67
CA PHE A 58 -12.65 0.96 18.17
C PHE A 58 -12.83 0.04 19.39
N LYS A 59 -12.94 -1.26 19.15
CA LYS A 59 -13.17 -2.28 20.19
C LYS A 59 -11.88 -2.90 20.72
N VAL A 60 -10.85 -2.96 19.88
CA VAL A 60 -9.59 -3.66 20.12
C VAL A 60 -8.39 -2.70 20.12
N VAL A 61 -8.31 -1.79 19.15
CA VAL A 61 -7.20 -0.87 18.94
C VAL A 61 -7.51 0.45 19.64
N THR A 62 -6.70 0.82 20.63
CA THR A 62 -6.88 2.03 21.45
C THR A 62 -5.70 3.00 21.41
N ARG A 63 -4.67 2.69 20.63
CA ARG A 63 -3.48 3.53 20.46
C ARG A 63 -2.76 3.21 19.16
N CYS A 64 -1.99 4.17 18.65
CA CYS A 64 -1.04 3.91 17.58
C CYS A 64 0.04 2.94 18.06
N GLU A 65 0.43 1.99 17.20
CA GLU A 65 1.38 0.95 17.56
C GLU A 65 2.76 1.09 16.91
N HIS A 66 3.11 2.31 16.49
CA HIS A 66 4.44 2.64 15.98
C HIS A 66 5.32 3.22 17.11
N GLY A 67 6.63 3.00 17.00
CA GLY A 67 7.61 3.64 17.90
C GLY A 67 7.71 5.16 17.68
N LYS A 68 8.57 5.83 18.45
CA LYS A 68 8.89 7.24 18.18
C LYS A 68 9.53 7.36 16.80
N LEU A 69 8.84 8.05 15.89
CA LEU A 69 9.38 8.40 14.57
C LEU A 69 10.56 9.38 14.75
N LYS A 70 11.51 9.36 13.81
CA LYS A 70 12.69 10.24 13.83
C LYS A 70 12.30 11.71 14.03
N ALA A 71 13.14 12.43 14.76
CA ALA A 71 12.95 13.86 15.01
C ALA A 71 12.86 14.62 13.68
N LYS A 72 11.95 15.59 13.63
CA LYS A 72 11.71 16.44 12.45
C LYS A 72 13.00 17.17 12.04
N LYS A 73 13.19 17.40 10.75
CA LYS A 73 14.06 18.48 10.29
C LYS A 73 13.41 19.82 10.64
N ARG A 74 14.20 20.83 10.99
CA ARG A 74 13.69 22.19 11.30
C ARG A 74 12.81 22.67 10.13
N GLY A 75 11.55 23.02 10.42
CA GLY A 75 10.60 23.58 9.45
C GLY A 75 9.50 22.63 8.95
N GLU A 76 9.57 21.33 9.23
CA GLU A 76 8.53 20.37 8.79
C GLU A 76 7.37 20.26 9.80
N SER A 77 6.17 20.72 9.43
CA SER A 77 4.95 20.35 10.16
C SER A 77 4.45 18.98 9.67
N ARG A 78 3.97 18.14 10.59
CA ARG A 78 3.24 16.94 10.17
C ARG A 78 1.86 17.41 9.77
N VAL A 79 1.37 16.95 8.63
CA VAL A 79 0.02 17.27 8.21
C VAL A 79 -0.93 16.63 9.20
N THR A 80 -1.72 17.48 9.85
CA THR A 80 -2.81 17.09 10.74
C THR A 80 -4.07 17.76 10.24
N LEU A 81 -5.17 17.03 10.23
CA LEU A 81 -6.48 17.57 9.90
C LEU A 81 -7.22 17.97 11.16
N GLU A 82 -7.89 19.11 11.11
CA GLU A 82 -8.78 19.57 12.18
C GLU A 82 -9.99 18.64 12.30
N ALA A 83 -10.47 18.47 13.53
CA ALA A 83 -11.67 17.69 13.79
C ALA A 83 -12.90 18.36 13.15
N GLY A 84 -13.72 17.57 12.44
CA GLY A 84 -14.88 18.08 11.72
C GLY A 84 -14.57 18.81 10.41
N SER A 85 -13.35 18.70 9.89
CA SER A 85 -13.04 19.15 8.54
C SER A 85 -13.67 18.23 7.49
N GLU A 86 -14.13 18.80 6.37
CA GLU A 86 -14.70 18.06 5.23
C GLU A 86 -13.73 16.97 4.71
N ALA A 87 -12.42 17.26 4.72
CA ALA A 87 -11.38 16.32 4.37
C ALA A 87 -11.32 15.11 5.32
N LEU A 88 -11.49 15.34 6.63
CA LEU A 88 -11.51 14.26 7.62
C LEU A 88 -12.77 13.41 7.49
N GLU A 89 -13.93 14.03 7.27
CA GLU A 89 -15.19 13.33 7.05
C GLU A 89 -15.13 12.46 5.79
N SER A 90 -14.60 12.99 4.69
CA SER A 90 -14.39 12.23 3.45
C SER A 90 -13.51 10.99 3.66
N ILE A 91 -12.47 11.10 4.49
CA ILE A 91 -11.59 9.96 4.85
C ILE A 91 -12.33 8.97 5.75
N HIS A 92 -13.11 9.46 6.72
CA HIS A 92 -13.91 8.61 7.61
C HIS A 92 -14.91 7.78 6.79
N GLU A 93 -15.71 8.43 5.93
CA GLU A 93 -16.66 7.74 5.06
C GLU A 93 -15.99 6.66 4.21
N MET A 94 -14.81 6.94 3.67
CA MET A 94 -14.04 5.97 2.88
C MET A 94 -13.57 4.77 3.71
N LEU A 95 -13.00 5.00 4.90
CA LEU A 95 -12.43 3.94 5.75
C LEU A 95 -13.49 3.05 6.41
N PHE A 96 -14.66 3.63 6.71
CA PHE A 96 -15.77 2.92 7.34
C PHE A 96 -16.82 2.42 6.32
N ALA A 97 -16.61 2.68 5.02
CA ALA A 97 -17.45 2.13 3.98
C ALA A 97 -17.43 0.59 3.99
N PRO A 98 -18.60 -0.08 3.89
CA PRO A 98 -18.68 -1.54 3.81
C PRO A 98 -17.84 -2.13 2.68
N ARG A 99 -17.72 -1.39 1.57
CA ARG A 99 -16.88 -1.76 0.42
C ARG A 99 -15.41 -1.82 0.80
N PHE A 100 -14.91 -0.83 1.54
CA PHE A 100 -13.52 -0.80 2.00
C PHE A 100 -13.23 -1.96 2.95
N SER A 101 -14.08 -2.16 3.96
CA SER A 101 -13.92 -3.27 4.91
C SER A 101 -13.94 -4.62 4.22
N LYS A 102 -14.89 -4.85 3.28
CA LYS A 102 -14.95 -6.09 2.51
C LYS A 102 -13.69 -6.30 1.66
N ALA A 103 -13.25 -5.28 0.94
CA ALA A 103 -12.05 -5.34 0.11
C ALA A 103 -10.82 -5.64 0.97
N PHE A 104 -10.61 -4.89 2.05
CA PHE A 104 -9.49 -5.11 2.96
C PHE A 104 -9.52 -6.50 3.58
N LEU A 105 -10.66 -6.99 4.07
CA LEU A 105 -10.72 -8.34 4.65
C LEU A 105 -10.46 -9.45 3.61
N SER A 106 -10.77 -9.18 2.34
CA SER A 106 -10.54 -10.13 1.24
C SER A 106 -9.11 -10.10 0.66
N THR A 107 -8.38 -9.00 0.82
CA THR A 107 -7.01 -8.90 0.29
C THR A 107 -6.04 -9.78 1.07
N ALA A 108 -5.11 -10.39 0.35
CA ALA A 108 -4.02 -11.14 0.95
C ALA A 108 -3.23 -10.22 1.89
N SER A 109 -2.82 -10.77 3.02
CA SER A 109 -2.03 -10.06 4.04
C SER A 109 -0.60 -9.76 3.57
N LEU A 110 -0.08 -10.60 2.67
CA LEU A 110 1.17 -10.36 1.95
C LEU A 110 0.91 -9.33 0.85
N ILE A 111 1.59 -8.18 0.95
CA ILE A 111 1.63 -7.15 -0.10
C ILE A 111 1.97 -7.85 -1.41
N ASP A 112 1.09 -7.67 -2.40
CA ASP A 112 1.12 -8.25 -3.75
C ASP A 112 2.45 -8.92 -4.11
N THR A 113 2.56 -10.21 -3.77
CA THR A 113 3.62 -11.02 -4.36
C THR A 113 3.45 -11.07 -5.87
N SER A 114 2.24 -10.83 -6.40
CA SER A 114 1.95 -10.78 -7.84
C SER A 114 2.91 -9.87 -8.62
N ILE A 115 3.19 -8.66 -8.14
CA ILE A 115 4.11 -7.71 -8.77
C ILE A 115 5.55 -8.26 -8.77
N ASN A 116 5.97 -8.80 -7.62
CA ASN A 116 7.28 -9.40 -7.46
C ASN A 116 7.41 -10.72 -8.25
N GLU A 117 6.33 -11.49 -8.37
CA GLU A 117 6.20 -12.73 -9.12
C GLU A 117 6.20 -12.46 -10.62
N CYS A 118 5.56 -11.37 -11.08
CA CYS A 118 5.63 -10.89 -12.46
C CYS A 118 7.06 -10.49 -12.81
N PHE A 119 7.73 -9.68 -11.97
CA PHE A 119 9.13 -9.34 -12.18
C PHE A 119 10.04 -10.57 -12.13
N HIS A 120 9.79 -11.49 -11.19
CA HIS A 120 10.54 -12.74 -11.08
C HIS A 120 10.35 -13.63 -12.32
N SER A 121 9.12 -13.71 -12.86
CA SER A 121 8.81 -14.46 -14.07
C SER A 121 9.54 -13.88 -15.29
N LEU A 122 9.59 -12.54 -15.42
CA LEU A 122 10.40 -11.88 -16.46
C LEU A 122 11.90 -12.14 -16.24
N SER A 123 12.36 -12.12 -14.99
CA SER A 123 13.77 -12.39 -14.67
C SER A 123 14.15 -13.82 -15.07
N LEU A 124 13.26 -14.80 -14.84
CA LEU A 124 13.44 -16.18 -15.29
C LEU A 124 13.36 -16.32 -16.82
N MET A 125 12.50 -15.56 -17.50
CA MET A 125 12.41 -15.55 -18.96
C MET A 125 13.74 -15.14 -19.61
N TYR A 126 14.36 -14.05 -19.14
CA TYR A 126 15.62 -13.55 -19.70
C TYR A 126 16.86 -14.26 -19.15
N ALA A 127 16.83 -14.69 -17.88
CA ALA A 127 17.96 -15.28 -17.18
C ALA A 127 17.57 -16.57 -16.40
N PRO A 128 17.18 -17.66 -17.09
CA PRO A 128 16.63 -18.86 -16.46
C PRO A 128 17.64 -19.62 -15.59
N LYS A 129 18.96 -19.44 -15.81
CA LYS A 129 20.02 -20.10 -15.04
C LYS A 129 21.18 -19.15 -14.76
N ARG A 130 21.21 -18.58 -13.55
CA ARG A 130 22.27 -17.66 -13.09
C ARG A 130 23.69 -18.24 -13.18
N PHE A 131 23.83 -19.56 -13.04
CA PHE A 131 25.13 -20.24 -13.02
C PHE A 131 25.64 -20.67 -14.40
N ALA A 132 24.78 -20.65 -15.43
CA ALA A 132 25.15 -21.03 -16.79
C ALA A 132 25.59 -19.82 -17.63
N CYS A 133 25.60 -18.62 -17.05
CA CYS A 133 25.89 -17.37 -17.73
C CYS A 133 27.04 -16.66 -17.02
N SER A 134 27.95 -16.03 -17.78
CA SER A 134 29.00 -15.23 -17.14
C SER A 134 28.35 -14.05 -16.38
N PRO A 135 28.99 -13.55 -15.31
CA PRO A 135 28.44 -12.45 -14.52
C PRO A 135 28.08 -11.21 -15.36
N PHE A 136 28.86 -10.94 -16.41
CA PHE A 136 28.63 -9.83 -17.35
C PHE A 136 27.32 -10.01 -18.12
N TYR A 137 27.11 -11.17 -18.75
CA TYR A 137 25.91 -11.45 -19.53
C TYR A 137 24.67 -11.60 -18.64
N TYR A 138 24.82 -12.16 -17.44
CA TYR A 138 23.73 -12.20 -16.46
C TYR A 138 23.25 -10.79 -16.10
N LYS A 139 24.18 -9.85 -15.85
CA LYS A 139 23.84 -8.45 -15.56
C LYS A 139 23.07 -7.80 -16.71
N LEU A 140 23.50 -7.99 -17.96
CA LEU A 140 22.80 -7.46 -19.13
C LEU A 140 21.38 -8.03 -19.27
N LYS A 141 21.22 -9.34 -19.07
CA LYS A 141 19.90 -10.00 -19.12
C LYS A 141 18.95 -9.51 -18.03
N MET A 142 19.46 -9.28 -16.82
CA MET A 142 18.67 -8.70 -15.73
C MET A 142 18.26 -7.25 -16.04
N LEU A 143 19.13 -6.44 -16.64
CA LEU A 143 18.78 -5.08 -17.06
C LEU A 143 17.65 -5.09 -18.10
N ILE A 144 17.67 -6.02 -19.04
CA ILE A 144 16.59 -6.18 -20.03
C ILE A 144 15.28 -6.58 -19.32
N SER A 145 15.32 -7.50 -18.35
CA SER A 145 14.14 -7.87 -17.55
C SER A 145 13.56 -6.67 -16.79
N ILE A 146 14.41 -5.81 -16.22
CA ILE A 146 13.99 -4.59 -15.53
C ILE A 146 13.36 -3.61 -16.50
N MET A 147 13.96 -3.40 -17.67
CA MET A 147 13.41 -2.52 -18.70
C MET A 147 12.04 -3.00 -19.17
N HIS A 148 11.90 -4.29 -19.49
CA HIS A 148 10.63 -4.85 -19.93
C HIS A 148 9.56 -4.70 -18.84
N TYR A 149 9.89 -5.06 -17.60
CA TYR A 149 8.97 -4.89 -16.48
C TYR A 149 8.53 -3.42 -16.32
N ASN A 150 9.46 -2.48 -16.37
CA ASN A 150 9.15 -1.05 -16.26
C ASN A 150 8.26 -0.55 -17.42
N CYS A 151 8.47 -1.01 -18.65
CA CYS A 151 7.59 -0.69 -19.77
C CYS A 151 6.16 -1.16 -19.50
N LEU A 152 5.97 -2.41 -19.07
CA LEU A 152 4.64 -2.94 -18.76
C LEU A 152 3.94 -2.14 -17.65
N MET A 153 4.69 -1.75 -16.62
CA MET A 153 4.14 -0.92 -15.54
C MET A 153 3.80 0.50 -16.01
N LEU A 154 4.58 1.08 -16.93
CA LEU A 154 4.30 2.41 -17.49
C LEU A 154 3.05 2.37 -18.37
N ASP A 155 2.90 1.37 -19.23
CA ASP A 155 1.73 1.20 -20.09
C ASP A 155 0.45 1.00 -19.24
N ASP A 156 0.56 0.26 -18.13
CA ASP A 156 -0.53 0.07 -17.16
C ASP A 156 -0.93 1.39 -16.48
N LEU A 157 0.06 2.19 -16.04
CA LEU A 157 -0.16 3.50 -15.43
C LEU A 157 -0.77 4.52 -16.40
N LEU A 158 -0.43 4.42 -17.69
CA LEU A 158 -0.98 5.27 -18.75
C LEU A 158 -2.36 4.78 -19.23
N GLY A 159 -2.79 3.58 -18.83
CA GLY A 159 -4.03 2.95 -19.28
C GLY A 159 -3.98 2.52 -20.75
N GLU A 160 -2.78 2.36 -21.31
CA GLU A 160 -2.52 1.93 -22.69
C GLU A 160 -2.31 0.42 -22.82
N ARG A 161 -2.28 -0.28 -21.68
CA ARG A 161 -2.05 -1.71 -21.60
C ARG A 161 -3.31 -2.52 -21.91
N ASP A 162 -3.36 -3.09 -23.11
CA ASP A 162 -4.31 -4.13 -23.46
C ASP A 162 -3.74 -5.52 -23.12
N GLU A 163 -4.21 -6.10 -22.01
CA GLU A 163 -3.91 -7.49 -21.68
C GLU A 163 -4.73 -8.44 -22.57
N ILE A 164 -4.12 -8.92 -23.65
CA ILE A 164 -4.68 -10.02 -24.43
C ILE A 164 -4.37 -11.32 -23.69
N GLY A 165 -5.22 -11.66 -22.72
CA GLY A 165 -5.08 -12.89 -21.94
C GLY A 165 -5.26 -14.12 -22.84
N ASN A 166 -4.21 -14.92 -23.00
CA ASN A 166 -4.30 -16.26 -23.56
C ASN A 166 -4.31 -17.30 -22.42
N THR A 167 -5.28 -17.18 -21.53
CA THR A 167 -5.51 -18.12 -20.41
C THR A 167 -6.96 -18.60 -20.34
N VAL A 168 -7.60 -18.73 -21.49
CA VAL A 168 -8.58 -19.79 -21.68
C VAL A 168 -7.81 -20.96 -22.29
N LEU A 169 -7.26 -21.81 -21.41
CA LEU A 169 -6.99 -23.18 -21.82
C LEU A 169 -8.36 -23.79 -22.14
N SER A 170 -8.66 -23.91 -23.43
CA SER A 170 -9.69 -24.81 -23.96
C SER A 170 -9.46 -26.23 -23.48
#